data_AF-I8TT71-F1
#
_entry.id   AF-I8TT71-F1
#
_cell.length_a   1.000
_cell.length_b   1.000
_cell.length_c   1.000
_cell.angle_alpha   90.00
_cell.angle_beta   90.00
_cell.angle_gamma   90.00
#
_symmetry.space_group_name_H-M   'P 1'
#
loop_
_entity.id
_entity.type
_entity.pdbx_description
1 polymer ?
#
loop_
_entity_poly.entity_id
_entity_poly.type
_entity_poly.pdbx_seq_one_letter_code
_entity_poly.pdbx_strand_id
1 'polypeptide(L)'
;MSSLGSTDLAGLTTDDKNLYLFYQRSGYIVEAFSEEVGPPTQTSVQVAADAQSGGSPLTAYYVKEDMNYDKHSTIHMIYLNKEGHLIEKVRRVSSDKWEDAPKPPGHAAENSRITSGVSQKGFERESSHGTQVVFFVSREEHGKSPITELRRDNKGNFHLEHVLSDEPLSLPGTHLACIVTRENVDLYHQDHDKNIKWWRYEAERKRWESKLAPPEAHLLLARLIFCPLF
;
A
#
# COMPACT_ATOMS: atom_id res chain seq x y z
N MET A 1 25.51 -7.67 -1.56
CA MET A 1 24.50 -8.54 -0.92
C MET A 1 23.26 -8.53 -1.80
N SER A 2 22.69 -9.71 -2.07
CA SER A 2 21.50 -9.90 -2.90
C SER A 2 20.21 -9.50 -2.16
N SER A 3 19.12 -9.38 -2.90
CA SER A 3 17.77 -9.24 -2.32
C SER A 3 17.48 -10.35 -1.31
N LEU A 4 16.70 -10.04 -0.27
CA LEU A 4 16.18 -11.03 0.66
C LEU A 4 15.14 -11.91 -0.06
N GLY A 5 15.26 -13.23 0.04
CA GLY A 5 14.35 -14.15 -0.67
C GLY A 5 12.88 -14.05 -0.26
N SER A 6 12.61 -13.59 0.96
CA SER A 6 11.26 -13.35 1.50
C SER A 6 10.83 -11.89 1.42
N THR A 7 11.54 -11.05 0.65
CA THR A 7 11.16 -9.65 0.51
C THR A 7 9.75 -9.53 -0.07
N ASP A 8 8.99 -8.59 0.49
CA ASP A 8 7.82 -8.06 -0.19
C ASP A 8 8.29 -7.08 -1.29
N LEU A 9 7.46 -6.85 -2.29
CA LEU A 9 7.78 -6.02 -3.46
C LEU A 9 6.72 -4.95 -3.64
N ALA A 10 7.12 -3.68 -3.69
CA ALA A 10 6.24 -2.59 -4.12
C ALA A 10 6.80 -1.96 -5.40
N GLY A 11 5.99 -2.00 -6.45
CA GLY A 11 6.28 -1.33 -7.72
C GLY A 11 5.31 -0.20 -7.97
N LEU A 12 5.80 0.91 -8.52
CA LEU A 12 4.94 1.99 -9.01
C LEU A 12 5.56 2.68 -10.21
N THR A 13 4.72 3.33 -10.99
CA THR A 13 5.13 4.26 -12.03
C THR A 13 4.80 5.70 -11.65
N THR A 14 5.65 6.64 -12.07
CA THR A 14 5.31 8.07 -12.03
C THR A 14 5.16 8.58 -13.45
N ASP A 15 4.01 9.24 -13.71
CA ASP A 15 3.63 9.78 -15.03
C ASP A 15 3.77 8.77 -16.19
N ASP A 16 3.54 7.48 -15.90
CA ASP A 16 3.60 6.36 -16.84
C ASP A 16 4.94 6.19 -17.59
N LYS A 17 6.04 6.71 -17.02
CA LYS A 17 7.37 6.67 -17.64
C LYS A 17 8.42 6.03 -16.76
N ASN A 18 8.50 6.50 -15.52
CA ASN A 18 9.54 6.12 -14.59
C ASN A 18 9.02 5.01 -13.69
N LEU A 19 9.78 3.92 -13.58
CA LEU A 19 9.44 2.76 -12.77
C LEU A 19 10.32 2.73 -11.52
N TYR A 20 9.68 2.54 -10.37
CA TYR A 20 10.34 2.38 -9.08
C TYR A 20 9.97 1.02 -8.51
N LEU A 21 10.97 0.28 -8.02
CA LEU A 21 10.79 -0.99 -7.33
C LEU A 21 11.45 -0.93 -5.96
N PHE A 22 10.67 -1.19 -4.92
CA PHE A 22 11.12 -1.24 -3.54
C PHE A 22 11.18 -2.69 -3.08
N TYR A 23 12.29 -3.04 -2.44
CA TYR A 23 12.53 -4.38 -1.92
C TYR A 23 13.54 -4.33 -0.77
N GLN A 24 13.67 -5.43 -0.04
CA GLN A 24 14.52 -5.54 1.12
C GLN A 24 15.85 -6.22 0.80
N ARG A 25 16.91 -5.64 1.35
CA ARG A 25 18.27 -6.20 1.35
C ARG A 25 18.84 -6.08 2.76
N SER A 26 18.96 -7.20 3.47
CA SER A 26 19.63 -7.29 4.79
C SER A 26 19.17 -6.29 5.85
N GLY A 27 17.86 -6.19 6.12
CA GLY A 27 17.30 -5.26 7.12
C GLY A 27 17.16 -3.80 6.64
N TYR A 28 17.60 -3.51 5.41
CA TYR A 28 17.38 -2.25 4.73
C TYR A 28 16.31 -2.40 3.66
N ILE A 29 15.44 -1.40 3.51
CA ILE A 29 14.61 -1.27 2.32
C ILE A 29 15.36 -0.40 1.33
N VAL A 30 15.41 -0.85 0.08
CA VAL A 30 16.12 -0.19 -1.01
C VAL A 30 15.21 0.02 -2.20
N GLU A 31 15.56 1.00 -3.02
CA GLU A 31 14.89 1.37 -4.26
C GLU A 31 15.77 1.01 -5.46
N ALA A 32 15.21 0.32 -6.45
CA ALA A 32 15.73 0.26 -7.81
C ALA A 32 14.87 1.16 -8.71
N PHE A 33 15.52 1.88 -9.62
CA PHE A 33 14.88 2.88 -10.48
C PHE A 33 15.13 2.53 -11.95
N SER A 34 14.12 2.73 -12.79
CA SER A 34 14.23 2.63 -14.24
C SER A 34 13.59 3.86 -14.87
N GLU A 35 14.37 4.60 -15.65
CA GLU A 35 13.90 5.72 -16.45
C GLU A 35 13.29 5.21 -17.76
N GLU A 36 12.14 5.76 -18.17
CA GLU A 36 11.44 5.43 -19.43
C GLU A 36 11.28 3.91 -19.69
N VAL A 37 11.04 3.13 -18.63
CA VAL A 37 10.88 1.65 -18.70
C VAL A 37 12.11 0.93 -19.31
N GLY A 38 13.30 1.56 -19.23
CA GLY A 38 14.57 0.95 -19.58
C GLY A 38 15.05 -0.14 -18.60
N PRO A 39 16.29 -0.66 -18.75
CA PRO A 39 16.85 -1.54 -17.74
C PRO A 39 17.03 -0.77 -16.41
N PRO A 40 16.66 -1.36 -15.27
CA PRO A 40 16.82 -0.70 -13.98
C PRO A 40 18.29 -0.41 -13.66
N THR A 41 18.51 0.66 -12.91
CA THR A 41 19.82 1.03 -12.41
C THR A 41 20.42 -0.13 -11.61
N GLN A 42 21.71 -0.40 -11.82
CA GLN A 42 22.41 -1.44 -11.05
C GLN A 42 22.63 -1.03 -9.58
N THR A 43 22.53 0.26 -9.28
CA THR A 43 22.76 0.82 -7.95
C THR A 43 21.42 1.13 -7.29
N SER A 44 21.13 0.44 -6.19
CA SER A 44 19.95 0.69 -5.37
C SER A 44 20.23 1.76 -4.31
N VAL A 45 19.26 2.64 -4.07
CA VAL A 45 19.34 3.67 -3.02
C VAL A 45 18.68 3.14 -1.73
N GLN A 46 19.27 3.41 -0.57
CA GLN A 46 18.67 3.03 0.71
C GLN A 46 17.52 3.97 1.08
N VAL A 47 16.35 3.40 1.40
CA VAL A 47 15.14 4.12 1.82
C VAL A 47 14.93 4.04 3.33
N ALA A 48 15.16 2.85 3.91
CA ALA A 48 15.00 2.60 5.35
C ALA A 48 16.07 1.62 5.86
N ALA A 49 16.31 1.63 7.18
CA ALA A 49 17.36 0.84 7.84
C ALA A 49 16.88 0.05 9.08
N ASP A 50 15.57 0.04 9.33
CA ASP A 50 14.92 -0.59 10.47
C ASP A 50 13.87 -1.62 10.03
N ALA A 51 14.04 -2.22 8.85
CA ALA A 51 13.16 -3.27 8.36
C ALA A 51 13.26 -4.55 9.22
N GLN A 52 12.20 -5.34 9.23
CA GLN A 52 12.15 -6.64 9.89
C GLN A 52 13.14 -7.60 9.27
N SER A 53 13.87 -8.37 10.08
CA SER A 53 14.88 -9.31 9.57
C SER A 53 14.31 -10.38 8.63
N GLY A 54 13.07 -10.82 8.85
CA GLY A 54 12.37 -11.83 8.05
C GLY A 54 11.73 -11.33 6.76
N GLY A 55 11.78 -10.02 6.48
CA GLY A 55 11.08 -9.38 5.36
C GLY A 55 9.90 -8.55 5.86
N SER A 56 10.04 -7.23 5.81
CA SER A 56 8.97 -6.30 6.12
C SER A 56 7.91 -6.32 5.03
N PRO A 57 6.61 -6.43 5.39
CA PRO A 57 5.53 -6.02 4.52
C PRO A 57 5.71 -4.56 4.12
N LEU A 58 5.54 -4.25 2.84
CA LEU A 58 5.72 -2.91 2.33
C LEU A 58 4.82 -2.62 1.13
N THR A 59 4.43 -1.36 1.01
CA THR A 59 3.67 -0.83 -0.13
C THR A 59 4.20 0.55 -0.49
N ALA A 60 3.98 0.98 -1.72
CA ALA A 60 4.37 2.30 -2.18
C ALA A 60 3.31 2.90 -3.12
N TYR A 61 3.21 4.22 -3.13
CA TYR A 61 2.26 4.93 -3.98
C TYR A 61 2.79 6.30 -4.39
N TYR A 62 2.26 6.80 -5.52
CA TYR A 62 2.59 8.09 -6.11
C TYR A 62 1.43 9.08 -5.92
N VAL A 63 1.74 10.29 -5.45
CA VAL A 63 0.80 11.41 -5.38
C VAL A 63 1.27 12.49 -6.34
N LYS A 64 0.46 12.83 -7.33
CA LYS A 64 0.87 13.77 -8.39
C LYS A 64 1.01 15.20 -7.89
N GLU A 65 0.09 15.62 -7.03
CA GLU A 65 0.09 16.95 -6.40
C GLU A 65 -0.16 16.77 -4.91
N ASP A 66 0.89 16.70 -4.09
CA ASP A 66 0.73 16.49 -2.65
C ASP A 66 0.66 17.82 -1.89
N MET A 67 -0.45 18.11 -1.21
CA MET A 67 -0.61 19.39 -0.50
C MET A 67 0.17 19.46 0.82
N ASN A 68 0.70 18.34 1.33
CA ASN A 68 1.66 18.36 2.43
C ASN A 68 3.06 18.80 1.96
N TYR A 69 3.31 18.76 0.64
CA TYR A 69 4.61 19.09 0.02
C TYR A 69 4.44 20.15 -1.06
N ASP A 70 3.66 21.20 -0.78
CA ASP A 70 3.51 22.38 -1.65
C ASP A 70 3.09 22.04 -3.10
N LYS A 71 2.27 21.00 -3.27
CA LYS A 71 1.81 20.46 -4.56
C LYS A 71 2.90 19.85 -5.43
N HIS A 72 4.08 19.57 -4.87
CA HIS A 72 5.06 18.74 -5.55
C HIS A 72 4.56 17.30 -5.67
N SER A 73 5.01 16.61 -6.72
CA SER A 73 4.75 15.19 -6.87
C SER A 73 5.65 14.40 -5.93
N THR A 74 5.07 13.41 -5.24
CA THR A 74 5.75 12.66 -4.17
C THR A 74 5.55 11.17 -4.35
N ILE A 75 6.54 10.41 -3.90
CA ILE A 75 6.46 8.96 -3.73
C ILE A 75 6.46 8.69 -2.23
N HIS A 76 5.53 7.88 -1.78
CA HIS A 76 5.41 7.43 -0.41
C HIS A 76 5.63 5.94 -0.33
N MET A 77 6.22 5.49 0.76
CA MET A 77 6.43 4.08 1.07
C MET A 77 5.99 3.84 2.51
N ILE A 78 5.16 2.82 2.71
CA ILE A 78 4.73 2.40 4.04
C ILE A 78 5.17 0.97 4.27
N TYR A 79 5.75 0.69 5.43
CA TYR A 79 6.23 -0.63 5.82
C TYR A 79 6.06 -0.89 7.31
N LEU A 80 6.12 -2.15 7.72
CA LEU A 80 6.31 -2.51 9.12
C LEU A 80 7.79 -2.57 9.47
N ASN A 81 8.20 -1.83 10.48
CA ASN A 81 9.57 -1.89 10.96
C ASN A 81 9.81 -3.08 11.91
N LYS A 82 11.05 -3.26 12.37
CA LYS A 82 11.48 -4.34 13.26
C LYS A 82 10.78 -4.35 14.63
N GLU A 83 10.23 -3.21 15.07
CA GLU A 83 9.38 -3.11 16.26
C GLU A 83 7.89 -3.38 15.99
N GLY A 84 7.51 -3.65 14.74
CA GLY A 84 6.12 -3.91 14.35
C GLY A 84 5.27 -2.64 14.20
N HIS A 85 5.90 -1.47 14.06
CA HIS A 85 5.20 -0.22 13.81
C HIS A 85 5.05 0.06 12.31
N LEU A 86 3.91 0.63 11.93
CA LEU A 86 3.76 1.28 10.62
C LEU A 86 4.64 2.52 10.56
N ILE A 87 5.49 2.57 9.54
CA ILE A 87 6.37 3.71 9.24
C ILE A 87 6.08 4.18 7.82
N GLU A 88 6.08 5.49 7.62
CA GLU A 88 5.96 6.11 6.31
C GLU A 88 7.24 6.88 5.97
N LYS A 89 7.78 6.62 4.78
CA LYS A 89 8.85 7.40 4.15
C LYS A 89 8.26 8.12 2.95
N VAL A 90 8.78 9.30 2.67
CA VAL A 90 8.36 10.13 1.55
C VAL A 90 9.55 10.73 0.84
N ARG A 91 9.42 10.94 -0.46
CA ARG A 91 10.39 11.66 -1.28
C ARG A 91 9.65 12.44 -2.36
N ARG A 92 10.00 13.71 -2.55
CA ARG A 92 9.59 14.48 -3.73
C ARG A 92 10.25 13.89 -4.97
N VAL A 93 9.53 13.71 -6.07
CA VAL A 93 10.09 13.12 -7.31
C VAL A 93 11.28 13.92 -7.85
N SER A 94 11.30 15.23 -7.62
CA SER A 94 12.41 16.12 -7.99
C SER A 94 13.64 16.05 -7.07
N SER A 95 13.60 15.21 -6.02
CA SER A 95 14.63 15.06 -5.00
C SER A 95 15.10 13.61 -4.95
N ASP A 96 16.37 13.40 -4.60
CA ASP A 96 16.96 12.09 -4.33
C ASP A 96 16.81 11.67 -2.86
N LYS A 97 16.39 12.59 -1.98
CA LYS A 97 16.36 12.38 -0.53
C LYS A 97 15.01 11.85 -0.04
N TRP A 98 15.06 10.70 0.62
CA TRP A 98 13.98 10.16 1.43
C TRP A 98 13.97 10.78 2.83
N GLU A 99 12.77 11.11 3.32
CA GLU A 99 12.54 11.69 4.63
C GLU A 99 11.43 10.94 5.39
N ASP A 100 11.40 11.14 6.70
CA ASP A 100 10.35 10.61 7.57
C ASP A 100 9.06 11.43 7.43
N ALA A 101 7.95 10.75 7.15
CA ALA A 101 6.62 11.35 7.24
C ALA A 101 6.06 11.16 8.67
N PRO A 102 4.99 11.91 9.04
CA PRO A 102 4.30 11.67 10.30
C PRO A 102 3.88 10.20 10.44
N LYS A 103 4.23 9.59 11.58
CA LYS A 103 3.97 8.18 11.85
C LYS A 103 2.49 7.83 11.63
N PRO A 104 2.16 6.87 10.75
CA PRO A 104 0.78 6.42 10.58
C PRO A 104 0.22 5.84 11.89
N PRO A 105 -1.05 6.11 12.21
CA PRO A 105 -1.69 5.51 13.38
C PRO A 105 -1.97 4.02 13.16
N GLY A 106 -2.27 3.30 14.25
CA GLY A 106 -2.69 1.90 14.22
C GLY A 106 -1.58 0.89 14.52
N HIS A 107 -2.00 -0.35 14.75
CA HIS A 107 -1.12 -1.46 15.10
C HIS A 107 -1.47 -2.66 14.22
N ALA A 108 -0.56 -3.03 13.33
CA ALA A 108 -0.74 -4.20 12.48
C ALA A 108 -0.55 -5.49 13.26
N ALA A 109 -1.22 -6.56 12.82
CA ALA A 109 -0.91 -7.91 13.26
C ALA A 109 0.51 -8.30 12.82
N GLU A 110 1.18 -9.17 13.58
CA GLU A 110 2.58 -9.56 13.33
C GLU A 110 2.81 -10.13 11.93
N ASN A 111 1.83 -10.85 11.39
CA ASN A 111 1.86 -11.43 10.06
C ASN A 111 1.10 -10.60 9.01
N SER A 112 0.64 -9.39 9.34
CA SER A 112 -0.10 -8.55 8.41
C SER A 112 0.68 -8.34 7.11
N ARG A 113 -0.04 -8.21 6.01
CA ARG A 113 0.47 -7.59 4.77
C ARG A 113 -0.09 -6.18 4.63
N ILE A 114 0.51 -5.37 3.76
CA ILE A 114 0.09 -3.98 3.54
C ILE A 114 -0.12 -3.80 2.04
N THR A 115 -1.18 -3.09 1.66
CA THR A 115 -1.38 -2.61 0.28
C THR A 115 -1.84 -1.16 0.33
N SER A 116 -1.65 -0.41 -0.74
CA SER A 116 -2.10 0.98 -0.82
C SER A 116 -2.55 1.35 -2.22
N GLY A 117 -3.27 2.46 -2.31
CA GLY A 117 -3.53 3.14 -3.57
C GLY A 117 -3.89 4.60 -3.38
N VAL A 118 -3.96 5.33 -4.48
CA VAL A 118 -4.25 6.77 -4.48
C VAL A 118 -5.31 7.07 -5.52
N SER A 119 -6.33 7.83 -5.13
CA SER A 119 -7.23 8.46 -6.09
C SER A 119 -6.71 9.84 -6.45
N GLN A 120 -6.07 9.98 -7.62
CA GLN A 120 -5.57 11.27 -8.11
C GLN A 120 -6.69 12.30 -8.31
N LYS A 121 -7.94 11.85 -8.47
CA LYS A 121 -9.13 12.71 -8.63
C LYS A 121 -9.98 12.82 -7.37
N GLY A 122 -9.55 12.20 -6.26
CA GLY A 122 -10.35 12.05 -5.06
C GLY A 122 -11.54 11.10 -5.25
N PHE A 123 -12.29 10.82 -4.19
CA PHE A 123 -13.47 9.94 -4.22
C PHE A 123 -14.79 10.68 -4.50
N GLU A 124 -14.84 11.98 -4.20
CA GLU A 124 -16.02 12.83 -4.35
C GLU A 124 -15.73 14.00 -5.29
N ARG A 125 -16.77 14.60 -5.87
CA ARG A 125 -16.60 15.80 -6.72
C ARG A 125 -15.88 16.94 -6.00
N GLU A 126 -16.10 17.07 -4.69
CA GLU A 126 -15.52 18.10 -3.82
C GLU A 126 -14.32 17.59 -2.99
N SER A 127 -13.97 16.30 -3.10
CA SER A 127 -12.83 15.77 -2.35
C SER A 127 -11.52 16.30 -2.93
N SER A 128 -10.52 16.44 -2.06
CA SER A 128 -9.17 16.79 -2.50
C SER A 128 -8.65 15.71 -3.48
N HIS A 129 -8.15 16.14 -4.64
CA HIS A 129 -7.28 15.33 -5.49
C HIS A 129 -6.22 14.62 -4.65
N GLY A 130 -5.83 13.39 -4.97
CA GLY A 130 -4.71 12.71 -4.28
C GLY A 130 -5.07 12.05 -2.95
N THR A 131 -6.32 11.61 -2.73
CA THR A 131 -6.69 10.84 -1.53
C THR A 131 -5.92 9.53 -1.48
N GLN A 132 -5.26 9.27 -0.35
CA GLN A 132 -4.38 8.13 -0.12
C GLN A 132 -5.09 7.13 0.79
N VAL A 133 -5.06 5.85 0.41
CA VAL A 133 -5.59 4.75 1.23
C VAL A 133 -4.56 3.65 1.40
N VAL A 134 -4.50 3.08 2.60
CA VAL A 134 -3.57 2.01 2.97
C VAL A 134 -4.35 0.97 3.76
N PHE A 135 -4.22 -0.29 3.40
CA PHE A 135 -4.94 -1.38 4.04
C PHE A 135 -3.95 -2.33 4.71
N PHE A 136 -4.28 -2.74 5.92
CA PHE A 136 -3.53 -3.72 6.69
C PHE A 136 -4.47 -4.51 7.60
N VAL A 137 -4.03 -5.66 8.07
CA VAL A 137 -4.74 -6.44 9.09
C VAL A 137 -4.31 -5.92 10.46
N SER A 138 -5.27 -5.39 11.23
CA SER A 138 -5.00 -4.93 12.59
C SER A 138 -4.72 -6.08 13.54
N ARG A 139 -3.94 -5.79 14.60
CA ARG A 139 -3.74 -6.72 15.71
C ARG A 139 -5.10 -7.13 16.28
N GLU A 140 -5.17 -8.37 16.76
CA GLU A 140 -6.40 -8.92 17.33
C GLU A 140 -6.97 -8.02 18.44
N GLU A 141 -8.23 -7.63 18.26
CA GLU A 141 -9.05 -6.91 19.21
C GLU A 141 -10.38 -7.65 19.34
N HIS A 142 -10.78 -8.00 20.56
CA HIS A 142 -12.02 -8.75 20.84
C HIS A 142 -12.17 -10.07 20.05
N GLY A 143 -11.08 -10.80 19.81
CA GLY A 143 -11.12 -12.07 19.06
C GLY A 143 -11.17 -11.89 17.54
N LYS A 144 -10.99 -10.66 17.04
CA LYS A 144 -11.02 -10.32 15.61
C LYS A 144 -9.76 -9.54 15.20
N SER A 145 -9.25 -9.82 14.01
CA SER A 145 -8.17 -9.11 13.33
C SER A 145 -8.77 -8.48 12.06
N PRO A 146 -9.45 -7.33 12.20
CA PRO A 146 -10.15 -6.72 11.07
C PRO A 146 -9.14 -6.20 10.05
N ILE A 147 -9.56 -6.13 8.79
CA ILE A 147 -8.87 -5.27 7.84
C ILE A 147 -9.19 -3.82 8.19
N THR A 148 -8.15 -3.02 8.39
CA THR A 148 -8.19 -1.61 8.71
C THR A 148 -7.67 -0.80 7.54
N GLU A 149 -8.34 0.32 7.30
CA GLU A 149 -7.94 1.36 6.35
C GLU A 149 -7.28 2.52 7.11
N LEU A 150 -6.16 2.99 6.59
CA LEU A 150 -5.69 4.35 6.82
C LEU A 150 -6.12 5.20 5.65
N ARG A 151 -6.79 6.31 5.94
CA ARG A 151 -7.16 7.30 4.94
C ARG A 151 -6.48 8.62 5.23
N ARG A 152 -5.93 9.23 4.19
CA ARG A 152 -5.44 10.60 4.21
C ARG A 152 -6.05 11.31 3.01
N ASP A 153 -6.97 12.24 3.29
CA ASP A 153 -7.28 13.28 2.32
C ASP A 153 -6.00 14.08 2.09
N ASN A 154 -5.78 14.62 0.89
CA ASN A 154 -4.49 15.08 0.38
C ASN A 154 -3.85 16.27 1.11
N LYS A 155 -4.15 16.47 2.40
CA LYS A 155 -3.47 17.31 3.36
C LYS A 155 -3.68 16.76 4.78
N GLY A 156 -2.64 16.80 5.59
CA GLY A 156 -2.66 16.38 6.99
C GLY A 156 -2.22 14.93 7.20
N ASN A 157 -2.63 14.36 8.34
CA ASN A 157 -2.20 13.04 8.79
C ASN A 157 -3.19 11.94 8.37
N PHE A 158 -2.72 10.70 8.39
CA PHE A 158 -3.61 9.54 8.27
C PHE A 158 -4.58 9.47 9.46
N HIS A 159 -5.81 9.06 9.18
CA HIS A 159 -6.77 8.61 10.19
C HIS A 159 -7.15 7.15 9.95
N LEU A 160 -7.63 6.48 10.99
CA LEU A 160 -8.03 5.07 10.95
C LEU A 160 -9.52 4.93 10.66
N GLU A 161 -9.86 3.96 9.81
CA GLU A 161 -11.22 3.48 9.57
C GLU A 161 -11.22 1.94 9.55
N HIS A 162 -12.18 1.30 10.21
CA HIS A 162 -12.30 -0.16 10.19
C HIS A 162 -13.20 -0.60 9.04
N VAL A 163 -12.65 -1.34 8.08
CA VAL A 163 -13.37 -1.80 6.89
C VAL A 163 -14.22 -3.02 7.21
N LEU A 164 -13.64 -3.99 7.95
CA LEU A 164 -14.25 -5.29 8.25
C LEU A 164 -14.28 -5.55 9.76
N SER A 165 -14.85 -4.64 10.55
CA SER A 165 -14.94 -4.80 12.02
C SER A 165 -15.72 -6.05 12.45
N ASP A 166 -16.70 -6.47 11.64
CA ASP A 166 -17.72 -7.44 12.08
C ASP A 166 -17.68 -8.82 11.40
N GLU A 167 -16.90 -8.97 10.33
CA GLU A 167 -16.85 -10.17 9.49
C GLU A 167 -15.80 -11.19 9.96
N PRO A 168 -15.97 -12.49 9.63
CA PRO A 168 -15.01 -13.51 10.01
C PRO A 168 -13.62 -13.21 9.42
N LEU A 169 -12.63 -13.54 10.24
CA LEU A 169 -11.20 -13.29 10.04
C LEU A 169 -10.73 -13.61 8.61
N SER A 170 -9.93 -12.70 8.05
CA SER A 170 -9.07 -13.05 6.92
C SER A 170 -8.11 -14.17 7.32
N LEU A 171 -7.68 -15.00 6.35
CA LEU A 171 -6.63 -15.98 6.61
C LEU A 171 -5.41 -15.25 7.22
N PRO A 172 -4.88 -15.68 8.37
CA PRO A 172 -3.72 -15.04 8.97
C PRO A 172 -2.55 -14.97 8.00
N GLY A 173 -2.05 -13.77 7.75
CA GLY A 173 -0.99 -13.52 6.77
C GLY A 173 -1.44 -13.51 5.32
N THR A 174 -2.75 -13.37 5.05
CA THR A 174 -3.25 -13.12 3.69
C THR A 174 -2.54 -11.93 3.07
N HIS A 175 -2.23 -12.04 1.78
CA HIS A 175 -1.89 -10.86 0.99
C HIS A 175 -3.15 -10.02 0.83
N LEU A 176 -2.95 -8.71 0.79
CA LEU A 176 -3.97 -7.73 0.46
C LEU A 176 -3.59 -7.13 -0.89
N ALA A 177 -4.59 -6.88 -1.72
CA ALA A 177 -4.40 -6.12 -2.94
C ALA A 177 -5.57 -5.16 -3.08
N CYS A 178 -5.30 -3.92 -3.51
CA CYS A 178 -6.36 -2.95 -3.75
C CYS A 178 -6.25 -2.29 -5.12
N ILE A 179 -7.41 -1.91 -5.65
CA ILE A 179 -7.52 -1.04 -6.82
C ILE A 179 -8.29 0.21 -6.37
N VAL A 180 -7.68 1.37 -6.58
CA VAL A 180 -8.27 2.65 -6.20
C VAL A 180 -8.62 3.41 -7.47
N THR A 181 -9.90 3.73 -7.61
CA THR A 181 -10.41 4.56 -8.69
C THR A 181 -11.07 5.80 -8.09
N ARG A 182 -11.56 6.69 -8.96
CA ARG A 182 -12.38 7.81 -8.50
C ARG A 182 -13.68 7.34 -7.83
N GLU A 183 -14.31 6.32 -8.39
CA GLU A 183 -15.66 5.93 -8.01
C GLU A 183 -15.66 4.89 -6.89
N ASN A 184 -14.63 4.05 -6.85
CA ASN A 184 -14.60 2.88 -5.99
C ASN A 184 -13.20 2.56 -5.46
N VAL A 185 -13.16 1.90 -4.31
CA VAL A 185 -11.99 1.15 -3.84
C VAL A 185 -12.35 -0.33 -3.81
N ASP A 186 -11.61 -1.13 -4.56
CA ASP A 186 -11.71 -2.59 -4.50
C ASP A 186 -10.59 -3.13 -3.63
N LEU A 187 -10.93 -3.97 -2.65
CA LEU A 187 -9.99 -4.65 -1.78
C LEU A 187 -10.20 -6.17 -1.91
N TYR A 188 -9.09 -6.88 -2.07
CA TYR A 188 -9.08 -8.32 -2.22
C TYR A 188 -8.21 -8.97 -1.14
N HIS A 189 -8.69 -10.10 -0.63
CA HIS A 189 -7.99 -10.90 0.38
C HIS A 189 -8.41 -12.36 0.29
N GLN A 190 -7.73 -13.24 1.03
CA GLN A 190 -8.09 -14.64 1.16
C GLN A 190 -8.82 -14.92 2.49
N ASP A 191 -9.86 -15.75 2.46
CA ASP A 191 -10.54 -16.26 3.66
C ASP A 191 -9.95 -17.60 4.14
N HIS A 192 -10.45 -18.11 5.27
CA HIS A 192 -10.00 -19.39 5.83
C HIS A 192 -10.30 -20.61 4.94
N ASP A 193 -11.30 -20.51 4.07
CA ASP A 193 -11.66 -21.52 3.07
C ASP A 193 -10.81 -21.41 1.79
N LYS A 194 -9.82 -20.52 1.78
CA LYS A 194 -8.90 -20.22 0.67
C LYS A 194 -9.55 -19.55 -0.54
N ASN A 195 -10.79 -19.08 -0.40
CA ASN A 195 -11.45 -18.30 -1.43
C ASN A 195 -10.88 -16.88 -1.48
N ILE A 196 -10.84 -16.29 -2.68
CA ILE A 196 -10.57 -14.87 -2.82
C ILE A 196 -11.88 -14.11 -2.57
N LYS A 197 -11.86 -13.28 -1.53
CA LYS A 197 -12.93 -12.34 -1.19
C LYS A 197 -12.64 -11.00 -1.82
N TRP A 198 -13.73 -10.30 -2.11
CA TRP A 198 -13.71 -8.99 -2.73
C TRP A 198 -14.66 -8.07 -1.98
N TRP A 199 -14.14 -6.91 -1.60
CA TRP A 199 -14.87 -5.84 -0.96
C TRP A 199 -14.78 -4.60 -1.82
N ARG A 200 -15.90 -3.90 -1.98
CA ARG A 200 -15.93 -2.64 -2.72
C ARG A 200 -16.47 -1.54 -1.82
N TYR A 201 -15.70 -0.47 -1.67
CA TYR A 201 -16.19 0.82 -1.22
C TYR A 201 -16.74 1.57 -2.42
N GLU A 202 -18.01 1.96 -2.38
CA GLU A 202 -18.63 2.81 -3.40
C GLU A 202 -18.68 4.25 -2.88
N ALA A 203 -17.96 5.18 -3.52
CA ALA A 203 -17.82 6.55 -3.04
C ALA A 203 -19.14 7.30 -2.97
N GLU A 204 -20.07 7.01 -3.89
CA GLU A 204 -21.43 7.60 -3.88
C GLU A 204 -22.25 7.17 -2.68
N ARG A 205 -22.10 5.91 -2.23
CA ARG A 205 -22.86 5.35 -1.10
C ARG A 205 -22.14 5.49 0.23
N LYS A 206 -20.85 5.83 0.20
CA LYS A 206 -19.97 5.97 1.37
C LYS A 206 -20.03 4.74 2.28
N ARG A 207 -20.00 3.55 1.68
CA ARG A 207 -20.05 2.29 2.43
C ARG A 207 -19.31 1.18 1.70
N TRP A 208 -18.81 0.24 2.50
CA TRP A 208 -18.26 -1.03 2.04
C TRP A 208 -19.37 -2.05 1.80
N GLU A 209 -19.26 -2.80 0.70
CA GLU A 209 -20.14 -3.92 0.39
C GLU A 209 -19.30 -5.16 0.06
N SER A 210 -19.72 -6.31 0.58
CA SER A 210 -19.18 -7.61 0.17
C SER A 210 -19.84 -8.05 -1.12
N LYS A 211 -19.04 -8.48 -2.09
CA LYS A 211 -19.55 -9.10 -3.31
C LYS A 211 -18.75 -10.38 -3.58
N LEU A 212 -19.39 -11.38 -4.21
CA LEU A 212 -18.64 -12.52 -4.73
C LEU A 212 -17.63 -11.98 -5.75
N ALA A 213 -16.34 -12.31 -5.55
CA ALA A 213 -15.29 -11.88 -6.46
C ALA A 213 -15.65 -12.32 -7.89
N PRO A 214 -15.53 -11.43 -8.90
CA PRO A 214 -15.78 -11.82 -10.28
C PRO A 214 -14.81 -12.96 -10.66
N PRO A 215 -15.17 -13.86 -11.59
CA PRO A 215 -14.31 -14.99 -12.00
C PRO A 215 -12.88 -14.56 -12.40
N GLU A 216 -12.74 -13.33 -12.91
CA GLU A 216 -11.49 -12.72 -13.34
C GLU A 216 -10.61 -12.21 -12.17
N ALA A 217 -11.15 -12.09 -10.96
CA ALA A 217 -10.42 -11.63 -9.78
C ALA A 217 -9.22 -12.52 -9.44
N HIS A 218 -9.28 -13.81 -9.76
CA HIS A 218 -8.14 -14.73 -9.60
C HIS A 218 -6.96 -14.35 -10.51
N LEU A 219 -7.22 -13.91 -11.73
CA LEU A 219 -6.20 -13.42 -12.67
C LEU A 219 -5.69 -12.04 -12.26
N LEU A 220 -6.57 -11.20 -11.70
CA LEU A 220 -6.25 -9.86 -11.22
C LEU A 220 -5.39 -9.89 -9.96
N LEU A 221 -5.64 -10.80 -9.02
CA LEU A 221 -4.79 -11.00 -7.84
C LEU A 221 -3.42 -11.54 -8.24
N ALA A 222 -3.37 -12.50 -9.16
CA ALA A 222 -2.11 -13.01 -9.69
C ALA A 222 -1.31 -11.91 -10.41
N ARG A 223 -1.99 -11.01 -11.14
CA ARG A 223 -1.34 -9.82 -11.72
C ARG A 223 -0.90 -8.85 -10.64
N LEU A 224 -1.77 -8.40 -9.74
CA LEU A 224 -1.42 -7.41 -8.70
C LEU A 224 -0.33 -7.89 -7.71
N ILE A 225 -0.22 -9.20 -7.47
CA ILE A 225 0.78 -9.80 -6.56
C ILE A 225 2.10 -10.15 -7.28
N PHE A 226 2.07 -10.51 -8.58
CA PHE A 226 3.29 -10.96 -9.30
C PHE A 226 3.75 -10.02 -10.44
N CYS A 227 2.92 -9.07 -10.86
CA CYS A 227 3.15 -8.14 -11.96
C CYS A 227 2.32 -6.84 -11.76
N PRO A 228 2.84 -5.80 -11.06
CA PRO A 228 2.23 -4.48 -11.21
C PRO A 228 2.24 -4.18 -12.72
N LEU A 229 1.06 -3.91 -13.27
CA LEU A 229 0.82 -3.88 -14.72
C LEU A 229 1.91 -3.10 -15.48
N PHE A 230 2.51 -3.81 -16.44
CA PHE A 230 3.31 -3.29 -17.55
C PHE A 230 2.43 -2.48 -18.52
#